data_AF-A0A7Y9MIB3-F1
#
_entry.id   AF-A0A7Y9MIB3-F1
#
_cell.length_a   1.000
_cell.length_b   1.000
_cell.length_c   1.000
_cell.angle_alpha   90.00
_cell.angle_beta   90.00
_cell.angle_gamma   90.00
#
_symmetry.space_group_name_H-M   'P 1'
#
loop_
_entity.id
_entity.type
_entity.pdbx_description
1 polymer ?
#
loop_
_entity_poly.entity_id
_entity_poly.type
_entity_poly.pdbx_seq_one_letter_code
_entity_poly.pdbx_strand_id
1 'polypeptide(L)' 'MTGLAIAFLILSIVIVWGGLAVSILFLRSRPEPAEYPPGGVDDHREDIGPAERDT' A
#
# COMPACT_ATOMS: atom_id res chain seq x y z
N MET A 1 5.43 -29.40 -24.54
CA MET A 1 5.67 -28.00 -24.13
C MET A 1 5.79 -27.16 -25.39
N THR A 2 4.84 -26.26 -25.66
CA THR A 2 4.86 -25.44 -26.88
C THR A 2 5.75 -24.21 -26.68
N GLY A 3 6.41 -23.71 -27.72
CA GLY A 3 7.24 -22.50 -27.64
C GLY A 3 6.44 -21.27 -27.18
N LEU A 4 5.17 -21.18 -27.58
CA LEU A 4 4.24 -20.14 -27.11
C LEU A 4 4.01 -20.20 -25.59
N ALA A 5 3.85 -21.38 -25.00
CA ALA A 5 3.67 -21.51 -23.56
C ALA A 5 4.90 -21.03 -22.78
N ILE A 6 6.10 -21.32 -23.29
CA ILE A 6 7.36 -20.86 -22.69
C ILE A 6 7.49 -19.33 -22.79
N ALA A 7 7.14 -18.74 -23.94
CA ALA A 7 7.15 -17.30 -24.12
C ALA A 7 6.21 -16.58 -23.14
N PHE A 8 4.99 -17.08 -22.97
CA PHE A 8 4.04 -16.53 -22.00
C PHE A 8 4.50 -16.72 -20.55
N LEU A 9 5.14 -17.85 -20.24
CA LEU A 9 5.70 -18.09 -18.91
C LEU A 9 6.79 -17.06 -18.60
N ILE A 10 7.75 -16.86 -19.51
CA ILE A 10 8.83 -15.87 -19.35
C ILE A 10 8.24 -14.47 -19.22
N LEU A 11 7.29 -14.10 -20.08
CA LEU A 11 6.63 -12.79 -20.03
C LEU A 11 5.97 -12.57 -18.67
N SER A 12 5.23 -13.56 -18.17
CA SER A 12 4.56 -13.51 -16.87
C SER A 12 5.56 -13.33 -15.73
N ILE A 13 6.67 -14.09 -15.74
CA ILE A 13 7.74 -13.99 -14.75
C ILE A 13 8.34 -12.58 -14.76
N VAL A 14 8.69 -12.04 -15.93
CA VAL A 14 9.26 -10.69 -16.05
C VAL A 14 8.30 -9.62 -15.54
N ILE A 15 7.01 -9.73 -15.84
CA ILE A 15 6.01 -8.76 -15.38
C ILE A 15 5.86 -8.81 -13.86
N VAL A 16 5.67 -10.01 -13.28
CA VAL A 16 5.43 -10.16 -11.83
C VAL A 16 6.67 -9.77 -11.03
N TRP A 17 7.82 -10.34 -11.34
CA TRP A 17 9.05 -10.12 -10.57
C TRP A 17 9.68 -8.76 -10.88
N GLY A 18 9.64 -8.33 -12.15
CA GLY A 18 10.10 -7.00 -12.54
C GLY A 18 9.24 -5.91 -11.92
N GLY A 19 7.91 -6.05 -11.98
CA GLY A 19 6.98 -5.12 -11.34
C GLY A 19 7.17 -5.05 -9.82
N LEU A 20 7.37 -6.20 -9.16
CA LEU A 20 7.67 -6.27 -7.73
C LEU A 20 8.99 -5.56 -7.40
N ALA A 21 10.08 -5.86 -8.11
CA ALA A 21 11.38 -5.25 -7.87
C ALA A 21 11.33 -3.72 -8.06
N VAL A 22 10.67 -3.25 -9.12
CA VAL A 22 10.48 -1.82 -9.37
C VAL A 22 9.66 -1.18 -8.25
N SER A 23 8.59 -1.82 -7.79
CA SER A 23 7.75 -1.31 -6.70
C SER A 23 8.54 -1.17 -5.40
N ILE A 24 9.36 -2.16 -5.06
CA ILE A 24 10.22 -2.13 -3.88
C ILE A 24 11.22 -0.98 -3.98
N LEU A 25 11.90 -0.83 -5.13
CA LEU A 25 12.88 0.24 -5.33
C LEU A 25 12.23 1.62 -5.30
N PHE A 26 11.04 1.78 -5.89
CA PHE A 26 10.29 3.01 -5.88
C PHE A 26 9.89 3.40 -4.45
N LEU A 27 9.34 2.47 -3.67
CA LEU A 27 8.95 2.73 -2.30
C LEU A 27 10.16 3.03 -1.41
N ARG A 28 11.25 2.29 -1.59
CA ARG A 28 12.52 2.55 -0.90
C ARG A 28 13.08 3.94 -1.21
N SER A 29 12.88 4.45 -2.43
CA SER A 29 13.40 5.76 -2.82
C SER A 29 12.65 6.93 -2.18
N ARG A 30 11.44 6.71 -1.65
CA ARG A 30 10.59 7.74 -1.02
C ARG A 30 9.92 7.19 0.24
N PRO A 31 10.68 6.93 1.32
CA PRO A 31 10.16 6.29 2.53
C PRO A 31 9.10 7.14 3.27
N GLU A 32 9.21 8.47 3.22
CA GLU A 32 8.20 9.38 3.77
C GLU A 32 7.94 10.56 2.81
N PRO A 33 6.68 11.01 2.67
CA PRO A 33 6.37 12.31 2.10
C PRO A 33 7.12 13.42 2.86
N ALA A 34 7.72 14.35 2.11
CA ALA A 34 8.39 15.52 2.71
C ALA A 34 7.44 16.41 3.51
N GLU A 35 6.14 16.37 3.19
CA GLU A 35 5.10 17.12 3.86
C GLU A 35 3.84 16.27 3.92
N TYR A 36 3.25 16.19 5.11
CA TYR A 36 1.93 15.61 5.33
C TYR A 36 0.92 16.76 5.37
N PRO A 37 -0.32 16.56 4.87
CA PRO A 37 -1.38 17.53 5.09
C PRO A 37 -1.58 17.77 6.59
N PRO A 38 -2.08 18.95 6.99
CA PRO A 38 -2.41 19.21 8.38
C PRO A 38 -3.30 18.08 8.93
N GLY A 39 -2.94 17.56 10.10
CA GLY A 39 -3.80 16.63 10.82
C GLY A 39 -5.18 17.22 11.07
N GLY A 40 -6.18 16.36 11.28
CA GLY A 40 -7.48 16.82 11.75
C GLY A 40 -7.36 17.57 13.06
N VAL A 41 -8.33 18.43 13.37
CA VAL A 41 -8.47 18.98 14.71
C VAL A 41 -8.67 17.81 15.66
N ASP A 42 -7.82 17.71 16.67
CA ASP A 42 -8.01 16.78 17.77
C ASP A 42 -9.32 17.18 18.47
N ASP A 43 -10.39 16.44 18.20
CA ASP A 43 -11.72 16.75 18.71
C ASP A 43 -11.93 16.24 20.14
N HIS A 44 -10.88 15.67 20.75
CA HIS A 44 -10.86 15.06 22.08
C HIS A 44 -12.08 14.18 22.35
N ARG A 45 -12.69 13.62 21.30
CA ARG A 45 -13.91 12.84 21.45
C ARG A 45 -13.64 11.55 22.20
N GLU A 46 -12.40 11.07 22.19
CA GLU A 46 -11.92 9.98 23.03
C GLU A 46 -12.03 10.26 24.53
N ASP A 47 -12.03 11.53 24.97
CA ASP A 47 -12.27 11.90 26.38
C ASP A 47 -13.74 11.77 26.77
N ILE A 48 -14.64 11.79 25.77
CA ILE A 48 -16.07 11.59 25.94
C ILE A 48 -16.35 10.10 25.71
N GLY A 49 -16.40 9.33 26.80
CA GLY A 49 -16.75 7.92 26.76
C GLY A 49 -18.06 7.65 26.01
N PRO A 50 -18.31 6.40 25.55
CA PRO A 50 -19.54 6.03 24.86
C PRO A 50 -20.77 6.48 25.64
N ALA A 51 -21.80 6.98 24.95
CA ALA A 51 -23.05 7.36 25.59
C ALA A 51 -23.62 6.16 26.37
N GLU A 52 -23.81 6.34 27.67
CA GLU A 52 -24.38 5.34 28.55
C GLU A 52 -25.80 5.01 28.06
N ARG A 53 -26.05 3.73 27.77
CA ARG A 53 -27.36 3.25 27.37
C ARG A 53 -28.16 2.99 28.63
N ASP A 54 -29.27 3.72 28.83
CA ASP A 54 -30.27 3.34 29.83
C ASP A 54 -30.87 1.97 29.45
N THR A 55 -30.59 0.95 30.26
CA THR A 55 -31.15 -0.41 30.17
C THR A 55 -31.81 -0.81 31.48
#